data_AF-A0A535KLY0-F1
#
_entry.id   AF-A0A535KLY0-F1
#
_cell.length_a   1.000
_cell.length_b   1.000
_cell.length_c   1.000
_cell.angle_alpha   90.00
_cell.angle_beta   90.00
_cell.angle_gamma   90.00
#
_symmetry.space_group_name_H-M   'P 1'
#
loop_
_entity.id
_entity.type
_entity.pdbx_description
1 polymer ?
#
loop_
_entity_poly.entity_id
_entity_poly.type
_entity_poly.pdbx_seq_one_letter_code
_entity_poly.pdbx_strand_id
1 'polypeptide(L)'
;MRNALTDLSEGRVPAPPPGDDDEVNDAELPNGIGTPLADAAARSDHLLGEIIELYGHLGETPFQWSGFKDTTEAVLRNSYLHPRVHMFEYLRENGEQDRANQLFEDMFADMQEAGAPSMIMTTARYNLACARSRQGRKDDALTLLEEVLTVRPEIREAAAEDPDLESLRDDPRFQELIKS
;
A
#
# COMPACT_ATOMS: atom_id res chain seq x y z
N MET A 1 13.80 3.60 1.44
CA MET A 1 13.26 4.10 2.72
C MET A 1 14.17 3.83 3.93
N ARG A 2 14.56 2.57 4.26
CA ARG A 2 15.37 2.25 5.46
C ARG A 2 16.61 3.14 5.65
N ASN A 3 17.41 3.34 4.60
CA ASN A 3 18.60 4.20 4.67
C ASN A 3 18.26 5.66 4.99
N ALA A 4 17.15 6.18 4.45
CA ALA A 4 16.67 7.53 4.75
C ALA A 4 16.21 7.66 6.22
N LEU A 5 15.61 6.61 6.80
CA LEU A 5 15.29 6.55 8.23
C LEU A 5 16.57 6.47 9.09
N THR A 6 17.59 5.75 8.62
CA THR A 6 18.91 5.69 9.28
C THR A 6 19.56 7.07 9.32
N ASP A 7 19.61 7.76 8.18
CA ASP A 7 20.11 9.14 8.11
C ASP A 7 19.35 10.07 9.05
N LEU A 8 18.02 9.99 9.07
CA LEU A 8 17.19 10.78 9.99
C LEU A 8 17.54 10.48 11.46
N SER A 9 17.68 9.19 11.82
CA SER A 9 18.03 8.77 13.18
C SER A 9 19.40 9.26 13.65
N GLU A 10 20.32 9.47 12.70
CA GLU A 10 21.67 9.97 12.95
C GLU A 10 21.78 11.50 12.80
N GLY A 11 20.67 12.20 12.56
CA GLY A 11 20.64 13.66 12.37
C GLY A 11 21.23 14.13 11.05
N ARG A 12 21.35 13.25 10.06
CA ARG A 12 21.75 13.57 8.68
C ARG A 12 20.53 13.93 7.83
N VAL A 13 20.81 14.57 6.69
CA VAL A 13 19.79 14.79 5.65
C VAL A 13 19.38 13.43 5.08
N PRO A 14 18.09 13.05 5.11
CA PRO A 14 17.65 11.76 4.60
C PRO A 14 17.91 11.62 3.10
N ALA A 15 18.40 10.45 2.69
CA ALA A 15 18.50 10.10 1.27
C ALA A 15 17.13 10.24 0.56
N PRO A 16 17.08 10.83 -0.64
CA PRO A 16 15.83 10.96 -1.39
C PRO A 16 15.28 9.58 -1.77
N PRO A 17 13.97 9.48 -2.10
CA PRO A 17 13.47 8.30 -2.80
C PRO A 17 14.20 8.14 -4.15
N PRO A 18 14.25 6.93 -4.70
CA PRO A 18 14.73 6.73 -6.06
C PRO A 18 13.93 7.57 -7.05
N GLY A 19 14.61 8.09 -8.07
CA GLY A 19 13.97 8.90 -9.12
C GLY A 19 13.33 8.07 -10.22
N ASP A 20 13.81 6.83 -10.39
CA ASP A 20 13.35 5.84 -11.36
C ASP A 20 13.31 4.49 -10.66
N ASP A 21 12.11 3.95 -10.45
CA ASP A 21 11.93 2.65 -9.79
C ASP A 21 12.39 1.50 -10.71
N ASP A 22 12.29 1.64 -12.03
CA ASP A 22 12.71 0.61 -12.99
C ASP A 22 14.23 0.47 -12.98
N GLU A 23 14.96 1.60 -12.99
CA GLU A 23 16.43 1.58 -12.90
C GLU A 23 16.92 0.90 -11.61
N VAL A 24 16.26 1.18 -10.49
CA VAL A 24 16.58 0.54 -9.20
C VAL A 24 16.28 -0.94 -9.22
N ASN A 25 15.11 -1.33 -9.74
CA ASN A 25 14.72 -2.73 -9.84
C ASN A 25 15.69 -3.50 -10.75
N ASP A 26 16.07 -2.93 -11.90
CA ASP A 26 17.02 -3.52 -12.83
C ASP A 26 18.41 -3.70 -12.22
N ALA A 27 18.85 -2.77 -11.38
CA ALA A 27 20.11 -2.88 -10.65
C ALA A 27 20.06 -3.93 -9.52
N GLU A 28 18.90 -4.12 -8.88
CA GLU A 28 18.72 -5.09 -7.79
C GLU A 28 18.44 -6.51 -8.27
N LEU A 29 17.77 -6.68 -9.41
CA LEU A 29 17.39 -7.99 -9.97
C LEU A 29 18.58 -8.98 -10.05
N PRO A 30 19.76 -8.61 -10.57
CA PRO A 30 20.93 -9.50 -10.60
C PRO A 30 21.36 -10.00 -9.22
N ASN A 31 21.18 -9.19 -8.17
CA ASN A 31 21.56 -9.56 -6.80
C ASN A 31 20.64 -10.65 -6.22
N GLY A 32 19.43 -10.80 -6.78
CA GLY A 32 18.47 -11.83 -6.37
C GLY A 32 18.62 -13.17 -7.12
N ILE A 33 19.28 -13.20 -8.28
CA ILE A 33 19.35 -14.39 -9.13
C ILE A 33 20.05 -15.53 -8.38
N GLY A 34 19.36 -16.67 -8.26
CA GLY A 34 19.88 -17.86 -7.59
C GLY A 34 19.78 -17.82 -6.06
N THR A 35 19.23 -16.76 -5.47
CA THR A 35 18.96 -16.70 -4.03
C THR A 35 17.78 -17.61 -3.69
N PRO A 36 17.92 -18.58 -2.76
CA PRO A 36 16.80 -19.37 -2.28
C PRO A 36 15.69 -18.49 -1.68
N LEU A 37 14.43 -18.86 -1.91
CA LEU A 37 13.29 -18.10 -1.36
C LEU A 37 13.36 -17.95 0.17
N ALA A 38 13.84 -18.97 0.88
CA ALA A 38 14.02 -18.92 2.33
C ALA A 38 15.03 -17.83 2.75
N ASP A 39 16.10 -17.66 1.98
CA ASP A 39 17.14 -16.66 2.28
C ASP A 39 16.64 -15.25 1.93
N ALA A 40 15.89 -15.11 0.83
CA ALA A 40 15.23 -13.85 0.47
C ALA A 40 14.20 -13.43 1.54
N ALA A 41 13.39 -14.38 2.04
CA ALA A 41 12.45 -14.15 3.11
C ALA A 41 13.16 -13.74 4.41
N ALA A 42 14.22 -14.47 4.81
CA ALA A 42 14.99 -14.13 6.01
C ALA A 42 15.63 -12.74 5.92
N ARG A 43 16.12 -12.34 4.74
CA ARG A 43 16.62 -10.98 4.50
C ARG A 43 15.50 -9.94 4.62
N SER A 44 14.31 -10.22 4.08
CA SER A 44 13.16 -9.33 4.19
C SER A 44 12.73 -9.14 5.64
N ASP A 45 12.63 -10.23 6.42
CA ASP A 45 12.29 -10.20 7.85
C ASP A 45 13.31 -9.39 8.66
N HIS A 46 14.60 -9.57 8.37
CA HIS A 46 15.67 -8.82 9.01
C HIS A 46 15.55 -7.31 8.73
N LEU A 47 15.39 -6.92 7.46
CA LEU A 47 15.25 -5.52 7.06
C LEU A 47 13.98 -4.87 7.64
N LEU A 48 12.88 -5.62 7.72
CA LEU A 48 11.66 -5.16 8.39
C LEU A 48 11.91 -4.93 9.89
N GLY A 49 12.63 -5.83 10.56
CA GLY A 49 13.05 -5.66 11.95
C GLY A 49 13.84 -4.37 12.17
N GLU A 50 14.80 -4.07 11.30
CA GLU A 50 15.57 -2.82 11.38
C GLU A 50 14.69 -1.57 11.18
N ILE A 51 13.70 -1.61 10.28
CA ILE A 51 12.74 -0.50 10.11
C ILE A 51 11.90 -0.32 11.36
N ILE A 52 11.46 -1.41 12.00
CA ILE A 52 10.70 -1.36 13.26
C ILE A 52 11.56 -0.74 14.37
N GLU A 53 12.82 -1.15 14.49
CA GLU A 53 13.74 -0.58 15.48
C GLU A 53 13.97 0.91 15.22
N LEU A 54 14.26 1.31 13.98
CA LEU A 54 14.44 2.71 13.60
C LEU A 54 13.19 3.54 13.93
N TYR A 55 12.00 3.04 13.59
CA TYR A 55 10.74 3.69 13.93
C TYR A 55 10.52 3.77 15.44
N GLY A 56 10.90 2.74 16.20
CA GLY A 56 10.83 2.75 17.66
C GLY A 56 11.68 3.85 18.31
N HIS A 57 12.82 4.21 17.70
CA HIS A 57 13.67 5.30 18.17
C HIS A 57 13.16 6.68 17.71
N LEU A 58 12.67 6.78 16.47
CA LEU A 58 12.24 8.04 15.85
C LEU A 58 10.84 8.48 16.28
N GLY A 59 9.94 7.53 16.50
CA GLY A 59 8.49 7.77 16.59
C GLY A 59 7.93 8.43 15.33
N GLU A 60 6.77 9.08 15.48
CA GLU A 60 6.21 9.97 14.46
C GLU A 60 7.01 11.28 14.41
N THR A 61 7.74 11.49 13.32
CA THR A 61 8.61 12.66 13.13
C THR A 61 8.45 13.17 11.68
N PRO A 62 8.53 14.49 11.44
CA PRO A 62 8.54 15.04 10.08
C PRO A 62 9.60 14.38 9.20
N PHE A 63 9.17 13.84 8.07
CA PHE A 63 9.99 13.06 7.16
C PHE A 63 9.39 13.12 5.76
N GLN A 64 10.05 13.85 4.87
CA GLN A 64 9.63 13.91 3.47
C GLN A 64 10.32 12.80 2.68
N TRP A 65 9.55 11.79 2.27
CA TRP A 65 10.05 10.73 1.41
C TRP A 65 8.96 10.32 0.43
N SER A 66 9.21 10.53 -0.87
CA SER A 66 8.15 10.49 -1.89
C SER A 66 6.99 11.43 -1.50
N GLY A 67 5.75 10.96 -1.51
CA GLY A 67 4.56 11.72 -1.11
C GLY A 67 4.24 11.73 0.39
N PHE A 68 5.06 11.12 1.26
CA PHE A 68 4.78 11.02 2.70
C PHE A 68 5.40 12.19 3.47
N LYS A 69 4.70 12.66 4.50
CA LYS A 69 5.09 13.85 5.29
C LYS A 69 5.76 13.51 6.62
N ASP A 70 5.60 12.28 7.09
CA ASP A 70 6.12 11.79 8.35
C ASP A 70 6.54 10.31 8.26
N THR A 71 7.28 9.89 9.28
CA THR A 71 7.78 8.51 9.41
C THR A 71 6.66 7.48 9.51
N THR A 72 5.54 7.82 10.16
CA THR A 72 4.38 6.92 10.33
C THR A 72 3.76 6.58 8.99
N GLU A 73 3.43 7.59 8.17
CA GLU A 73 2.87 7.40 6.84
C GLU A 73 3.83 6.60 5.94
N ALA A 74 5.12 6.96 5.95
CA ALA A 74 6.12 6.28 5.14
C ALA A 74 6.27 4.80 5.53
N VAL A 75 6.40 4.51 6.83
CA VAL A 75 6.59 3.13 7.32
C VAL A 75 5.36 2.28 7.07
N LEU A 76 4.16 2.76 7.44
CA LEU A 76 2.93 2.00 7.22
C LEU A 76 2.68 1.75 5.73
N ARG A 77 2.85 2.77 4.87
CA ARG A 77 2.57 2.61 3.45
C ARG A 77 3.55 1.66 2.76
N ASN A 78 4.85 1.74 3.05
CA ASN A 78 5.87 0.98 2.33
C ASN A 78 6.17 -0.39 2.96
N SER A 79 6.01 -0.54 4.27
CA SER A 79 6.39 -1.78 4.98
C SER A 79 5.19 -2.63 5.39
N TYR A 80 3.97 -2.10 5.33
CA TYR A 80 2.75 -2.83 5.68
C TYR A 80 1.74 -2.94 4.52
N LEU A 81 1.29 -1.81 3.97
CA LEU A 81 0.24 -1.80 2.94
C LEU A 81 0.77 -2.26 1.58
N HIS A 82 1.88 -1.67 1.10
CA HIS A 82 2.41 -1.99 -0.24
C HIS A 82 2.72 -3.48 -0.43
N PRO A 83 3.44 -4.16 0.49
CA PRO A 83 3.78 -5.56 0.29
C PRO A 83 2.53 -6.46 0.24
N ARG A 84 1.45 -6.07 0.92
CA ARG A 84 0.17 -6.78 0.88
C ARG A 84 -0.53 -6.68 -0.48
N VAL A 85 -0.30 -5.61 -1.25
CA VAL A 85 -0.79 -5.53 -2.64
C VAL A 85 -0.12 -6.59 -3.51
N HIS A 86 1.21 -6.73 -3.39
CA HIS A 86 1.95 -7.78 -4.12
C HIS A 86 1.55 -9.20 -3.68
N MET A 87 1.35 -9.41 -2.38
CA MET A 87 0.85 -10.69 -1.86
C MET A 87 -0.58 -10.99 -2.35
N PHE A 88 -1.43 -9.96 -2.46
CA PHE A 88 -2.76 -10.09 -3.04
C PHE A 88 -2.69 -10.52 -4.51
N GLU A 89 -1.83 -9.89 -5.31
CA GLU A 89 -1.64 -10.23 -6.73
C GLU A 89 -1.16 -11.66 -6.87
N TYR A 90 -0.15 -12.05 -6.09
CA TYR A 90 0.34 -13.42 -6.05
C TYR A 90 -0.77 -14.44 -5.73
N LEU A 91 -1.57 -14.18 -4.69
CA LEU A 91 -2.68 -15.06 -4.32
C LEU A 91 -3.72 -15.15 -5.45
N ARG A 92 -4.03 -14.02 -6.10
CA ARG A 92 -4.97 -13.95 -7.23
C ARG A 92 -4.47 -14.77 -8.42
N GLU A 93 -3.20 -14.63 -8.79
CA GLU A 93 -2.58 -15.37 -9.89
C GLU A 93 -2.57 -16.89 -9.64
N ASN A 94 -2.55 -17.31 -8.38
CA ASN A 94 -2.63 -18.71 -7.97
C ASN A 94 -4.08 -19.20 -7.76
N GLY A 95 -5.09 -18.40 -8.13
CA GLY A 95 -6.51 -18.77 -8.00
C GLY A 95 -7.06 -18.71 -6.57
N GLU A 96 -6.31 -18.18 -5.61
CA GLU A 96 -6.69 -18.08 -4.21
C GLU A 96 -7.48 -16.80 -3.91
N GLN A 97 -8.55 -16.58 -4.67
CA GLN A 97 -9.28 -15.31 -4.71
C GLN A 97 -9.83 -14.86 -3.35
N ASP A 98 -10.34 -15.80 -2.56
CA ASP A 98 -10.89 -15.52 -1.23
C ASP A 98 -9.80 -15.09 -0.25
N ARG A 99 -8.63 -15.74 -0.29
CA ARG A 99 -7.47 -15.35 0.53
C ARG A 99 -6.92 -13.99 0.12
N ALA A 100 -6.87 -13.71 -1.19
CA ALA A 100 -6.48 -12.39 -1.68
C ALA A 100 -7.42 -11.31 -1.14
N ASN A 101 -8.74 -11.52 -1.22
CA ASN A 101 -9.71 -10.59 -0.63
C ASN A 101 -9.52 -10.41 0.88
N GLN A 102 -9.39 -11.51 1.61
CA GLN A 102 -9.24 -11.48 3.07
C GLN A 102 -8.04 -10.62 3.47
N LEU A 103 -6.95 -10.64 2.70
CA LEU A 103 -5.77 -9.82 2.98
C LEU A 103 -6.09 -8.31 3.00
N PHE A 104 -6.96 -7.83 2.13
CA PHE A 104 -7.39 -6.42 2.14
C PHE A 104 -8.40 -6.11 3.25
N GLU A 105 -9.21 -7.09 3.66
CA GLU A 105 -10.09 -6.96 4.83
C GLU A 105 -9.29 -6.84 6.12
N ASP A 106 -8.31 -7.73 6.30
CA ASP A 106 -7.40 -7.73 7.46
C ASP A 106 -6.60 -6.43 7.49
N MET A 107 -6.01 -6.05 6.36
CA MET A 107 -5.27 -4.79 6.24
C MET A 107 -6.10 -3.56 6.66
N PHE A 108 -7.38 -3.50 6.26
CA PHE A 108 -8.27 -2.42 6.69
C PHE A 108 -8.56 -2.48 8.19
N ALA A 109 -8.87 -3.67 8.72
CA ALA A 109 -9.14 -3.87 10.14
C ALA A 109 -7.93 -3.47 11.00
N ASP A 110 -6.72 -3.87 10.61
CA ASP A 110 -5.48 -3.52 11.30
C ASP A 110 -5.25 -2.00 11.32
N MET A 111 -5.45 -1.33 10.18
CA MET A 111 -5.31 0.13 10.11
C MET A 111 -6.38 0.87 10.91
N GLN A 112 -7.57 0.29 11.02
CA GLN A 112 -8.66 0.84 11.82
C GLN A 112 -8.36 0.69 13.31
N GLU A 113 -7.92 -0.50 13.73
CA GLU A 113 -7.52 -0.78 15.11
C GLU A 113 -6.34 0.09 15.55
N ALA A 114 -5.34 0.26 14.67
CA ALA A 114 -4.18 1.09 14.94
C ALA A 114 -4.47 2.60 14.92
N GLY A 115 -5.66 3.04 14.50
CA GLY A 115 -5.99 4.45 14.34
C GLY A 115 -5.08 5.16 13.32
N ALA A 116 -4.78 4.49 12.20
CA ALA A 116 -3.80 4.95 11.23
C ALA A 116 -4.13 6.34 10.64
N PRO A 117 -3.13 7.11 10.19
CA PRO A 117 -3.34 8.43 9.60
C PRO A 117 -4.32 8.40 8.41
N SER A 118 -5.02 9.51 8.18
CA SER A 118 -6.08 9.62 7.16
C SER A 118 -5.67 9.10 5.77
N MET A 119 -4.46 9.43 5.31
CA MET A 119 -3.96 8.97 4.01
C MET A 119 -3.72 7.45 3.95
N ILE A 120 -3.26 6.85 5.05
CA ILE A 120 -3.07 5.41 5.18
C ILE A 120 -4.42 4.70 5.23
N MET A 121 -5.34 5.22 6.03
CA MET A 121 -6.70 4.73 6.13
C MET A 121 -7.43 4.79 4.78
N THR A 122 -7.23 5.88 4.01
CA THR A 122 -7.82 6.04 2.67
C THR A 122 -7.27 5.01 1.69
N THR A 123 -5.96 4.71 1.75
CA THR A 123 -5.36 3.65 0.93
C THR A 123 -5.91 2.27 1.28
N ALA A 124 -6.02 1.95 2.57
CA ALA A 124 -6.58 0.67 3.01
C ALA A 124 -8.06 0.52 2.60
N ARG A 125 -8.84 1.61 2.71
CA ARG A 125 -10.23 1.66 2.30
C ARG A 125 -10.44 1.45 0.80
N TYR A 126 -9.59 2.04 -0.04
CA TYR A 126 -9.66 1.82 -1.49
C TYR A 126 -9.46 0.35 -1.85
N ASN A 127 -8.42 -0.28 -1.30
CA ASN A 127 -8.17 -1.71 -1.50
C ASN A 127 -9.32 -2.59 -0.96
N LEU A 128 -9.93 -2.22 0.18
CA LEU A 128 -11.13 -2.89 0.65
C LEU A 128 -12.29 -2.74 -0.33
N ALA A 129 -12.47 -1.57 -0.95
CA ALA A 129 -13.50 -1.37 -1.96
C ALA A 129 -13.29 -2.28 -3.19
N CYS A 130 -12.04 -2.42 -3.65
CA CYS A 130 -11.67 -3.37 -4.70
C CYS A 130 -12.03 -4.82 -4.30
N ALA A 131 -11.70 -5.25 -3.08
CA ALA A 131 -12.09 -6.57 -2.58
C ALA A 131 -13.61 -6.76 -2.54
N ARG A 132 -14.37 -5.76 -2.06
CA ARG A 132 -15.84 -5.81 -2.01
C ARG A 132 -16.47 -5.86 -3.41
N SER A 133 -15.95 -5.10 -4.37
CA SER A 133 -16.36 -5.17 -5.78
C SER A 133 -16.22 -6.60 -6.31
N ARG A 134 -15.05 -7.22 -6.14
CA ARG A 134 -14.80 -8.58 -6.62
C ARG A 134 -15.62 -9.66 -5.91
N GLN A 135 -16.05 -9.42 -4.67
CA GLN A 135 -16.98 -10.29 -3.94
C GLN A 135 -18.44 -10.11 -4.37
N GLY A 136 -18.73 -9.19 -5.30
CA GLY A 136 -20.09 -8.84 -5.69
C GLY A 136 -20.84 -7.99 -4.65
N ARG A 137 -20.15 -7.51 -3.61
CA ARG A 137 -20.70 -6.63 -2.57
C ARG A 137 -20.68 -5.18 -3.04
N LYS A 138 -21.44 -4.91 -4.10
CA LYS A 138 -21.40 -3.62 -4.82
C LYS A 138 -21.74 -2.43 -3.95
N ASP A 139 -22.75 -2.55 -3.09
CA ASP A 139 -23.16 -1.44 -2.21
C ASP A 139 -22.05 -1.06 -1.24
N ASP A 140 -21.39 -2.04 -0.62
CA ASP A 140 -20.26 -1.78 0.28
C ASP A 140 -19.08 -1.15 -0.47
N ALA A 141 -18.77 -1.65 -1.66
CA ALA A 141 -17.69 -1.11 -2.48
C ALA A 141 -17.94 0.37 -2.84
N LEU A 142 -19.18 0.73 -3.19
CA LEU A 142 -19.56 2.10 -3.54
C LEU A 142 -19.49 3.04 -2.35
N THR A 143 -19.97 2.63 -1.16
CA THR A 143 -19.83 3.43 0.06
C THR A 143 -18.37 3.69 0.39
N LEU A 144 -17.51 2.67 0.28
CA LEU A 144 -16.08 2.82 0.53
C LEU A 144 -15.42 3.74 -0.50
N LEU A 145 -15.78 3.64 -1.78
CA LEU A 145 -15.26 4.50 -2.85
C LEU A 145 -15.70 5.96 -2.67
N GLU A 146 -16.94 6.22 -2.27
CA GLU A 146 -17.41 7.58 -1.98
C GLU A 146 -16.56 8.24 -0.89
N GLU A 147 -16.28 7.52 0.20
CA GLU A 147 -15.40 7.99 1.28
C GLU A 147 -13.98 8.25 0.78
N VAL A 148 -13.43 7.36 -0.06
CA VAL A 148 -12.09 7.54 -0.64
C VAL A 148 -12.04 8.78 -1.54
N LEU A 149 -12.99 8.93 -2.47
CA LEU A 149 -12.99 10.01 -3.47
C LEU A 149 -13.36 11.38 -2.88
N THR A 150 -13.93 11.40 -1.67
CA THR A 150 -14.09 12.62 -0.86
C THR A 150 -12.73 13.13 -0.35
N VAL A 151 -11.84 12.22 0.05
CA VAL A 151 -10.49 12.56 0.54
C VAL A 151 -9.51 12.73 -0.60
N ARG A 152 -9.63 11.91 -1.65
CA ARG A 152 -8.71 11.83 -2.79
C ARG A 152 -9.46 11.95 -4.12
N PRO A 153 -10.04 13.11 -4.43
CA PRO A 153 -10.76 13.30 -5.70
C PRO A 153 -9.85 13.14 -6.93
N GLU A 154 -8.53 13.28 -6.78
CA GLU A 154 -7.57 13.13 -7.86
C GLU A 154 -7.44 11.70 -8.41
N ILE A 155 -7.93 10.68 -7.69
CA ILE A 155 -7.84 9.28 -8.16
C ILE A 155 -9.07 8.82 -8.96
N ARG A 156 -10.02 9.70 -9.28
CA ARG A 156 -11.24 9.35 -10.03
C ARG A 156 -10.96 8.64 -11.35
N GLU A 157 -10.01 9.17 -12.12
CA GLU A 157 -9.61 8.60 -13.42
C GLU A 157 -9.00 7.20 -13.24
N ALA A 158 -8.07 7.05 -12.28
CA ALA A 158 -7.48 5.75 -11.96
C ALA A 158 -8.55 4.74 -11.50
N ALA A 159 -9.52 5.16 -10.68
CA ALA A 159 -10.61 4.31 -10.21
C ALA A 159 -11.54 3.88 -11.36
N ALA A 160 -11.77 4.73 -12.36
CA ALA A 160 -12.57 4.38 -13.54
C ALA A 160 -11.94 3.25 -14.37
N GLU A 161 -10.61 3.24 -14.45
CA GLU A 161 -9.83 2.28 -15.23
C GLU A 161 -9.45 1.02 -14.46
N ASP A 162 -9.56 1.04 -13.12
CA ASP A 162 -9.20 -0.07 -12.25
C ASP A 162 -9.98 -1.37 -12.60
N PRO A 163 -9.29 -2.45 -12.98
CA PRO A 163 -9.93 -3.72 -13.32
C PRO A 163 -10.64 -4.36 -12.13
N ASP A 164 -10.21 -4.13 -10.89
CA ASP A 164 -10.88 -4.69 -9.71
C ASP A 164 -12.26 -4.03 -9.47
N LEU A 165 -12.50 -2.87 -10.08
CA LEU A 165 -13.77 -2.14 -10.03
C LEU A 165 -14.64 -2.37 -11.28
N GLU A 166 -14.24 -3.26 -12.20
CA GLU A 166 -14.97 -3.54 -13.44
C GLU A 166 -16.44 -3.88 -13.20
N SER A 167 -16.75 -4.63 -12.15
CA SER A 167 -18.12 -5.04 -11.80
C SER A 167 -19.06 -3.87 -11.47
N LEU A 168 -18.49 -2.69 -11.15
CA LEU A 168 -19.22 -1.48 -10.80
C LEU A 168 -19.44 -0.55 -12.00
N ARG A 169 -18.76 -0.76 -13.13
CA ARG A 169 -18.76 0.18 -14.27
C ARG A 169 -20.17 0.48 -14.79
N ASP A 170 -21.08 -0.46 -14.78
CA ASP A 170 -22.46 -0.23 -15.24
C ASP A 170 -23.41 0.34 -14.16
N ASP A 171 -22.95 0.48 -12.91
CA ASP A 171 -23.76 1.06 -11.82
C ASP A 171 -23.82 2.58 -11.96
N PRO A 172 -25.03 3.19 -12.05
CA PRO A 172 -25.17 4.64 -12.17
C PRO A 172 -24.51 5.42 -11.02
N ARG A 173 -24.45 4.84 -9.82
CA ARG A 173 -23.79 5.46 -8.66
C ARG A 173 -22.27 5.51 -8.86
N PHE A 174 -21.67 4.43 -9.37
CA PHE A 174 -20.25 4.42 -9.71
C PHE A 174 -19.93 5.45 -10.78
N GLN A 175 -20.74 5.50 -11.84
CA GLN A 175 -20.61 6.49 -12.91
C GLN A 175 -20.67 7.92 -12.39
N GLU A 176 -21.50 8.21 -11.39
CA GLU A 176 -21.53 9.52 -10.74
C GLU A 176 -20.28 9.78 -9.89
N LEU A 177 -19.79 8.76 -9.16
CA LEU A 177 -18.59 8.88 -8.35
C LEU A 177 -17.32 9.16 -9.15
N ILE A 178 -17.20 8.65 -10.38
CA ILE A 178 -16.00 8.84 -11.21
C ILE A 178 -16.08 10.05 -12.15
N LYS A 179 -17.24 10.71 -12.26
CA LYS A 179 -17.34 11.96 -13.02
C LYS A 179 -16.54 13.07 -12.33
N SER A 180 -15.83 13.84 -13.14
CA SER A 180 -15.10 15.06 -12.74
C SER A 180 -16.01 16.27 -12.72
#